data_AF-W1YB12-F1
#
_entry.id   AF-W1YB12-F1
#
_cell.length_a   1.000
_cell.length_b   1.000
_cell.length_c   1.000
_cell.angle_alpha   90.00
_cell.angle_beta   90.00
_cell.angle_gamma   90.00
#
_symmetry.space_group_name_H-M   'P 1'
#
loop_
_entity.id
_entity.type
_entity.pdbx_description
1 polymer ?
#
loop_
_entity_poly.entity_id
_entity_poly.type
_entity_poly.pdbx_seq_one_letter_code
_entity_poly.pdbx_strand_id
1 'polypeptide(L)'
;PCELADQVAFLLPINNTKRQELLEELSVARRLNMIVGILNMELQISDLENSINNQVRQSMEKAQKEYFLREKIRVIHDELGDKGDPEEEAEELRVKLKALNL
;
A
#
# COMPACT_ATOMS: atom_id res chain seq x y z
N PRO A 1 4.30 -33.82 17.16
CA PRO A 1 3.55 -32.64 17.67
C PRO A 1 4.41 -31.65 18.46
N CYS A 2 5.21 -32.13 19.42
CA CYS A 2 6.13 -31.30 20.20
C CYS A 2 7.22 -30.66 19.31
N GLU A 3 7.96 -31.47 18.54
CA GLU A 3 9.01 -30.98 17.64
C GLU A 3 8.51 -29.96 16.62
N LEU A 4 7.32 -30.19 16.06
CA LEU A 4 6.69 -29.26 15.12
C LEU A 4 6.38 -27.91 15.78
N ALA A 5 5.84 -27.93 17.01
CA ALA A 5 5.55 -26.70 17.75
C ALA A 5 6.84 -25.90 18.02
N ASP A 6 7.92 -26.58 18.36
CA ASP A 6 9.20 -25.95 18.69
C ASP A 6 9.89 -25.38 17.44
N GLN A 7 9.82 -26.10 16.30
CA GLN A 7 10.31 -25.60 15.01
C GLN A 7 9.53 -24.38 14.52
N VAL A 8 8.19 -24.40 14.62
CA VAL A 8 7.37 -23.27 14.21
C VAL A 8 7.64 -22.06 15.12
N ALA A 9 7.75 -22.26 16.44
CA ALA A 9 8.06 -21.19 17.39
C ALA A 9 9.42 -20.52 17.13
N PHE A 10 10.41 -21.27 16.60
CA PHE A 10 11.70 -20.71 16.21
C PHE A 10 11.58 -19.72 15.04
N LEU A 11 10.74 -20.04 14.04
CA LEU A 11 10.57 -19.25 12.82
C LEU A 11 9.68 -18.00 13.01
N LEU A 12 8.87 -17.95 14.07
CA LEU A 12 7.96 -16.82 14.30
C LEU A 12 8.73 -15.51 14.59
N PRO A 13 8.29 -14.36 14.03
CA PRO A 13 8.92 -13.05 14.27
C PRO A 13 8.47 -12.44 15.62
N ILE A 14 8.64 -13.18 16.72
CA ILE A 14 8.23 -12.77 18.06
C ILE A 14 9.43 -12.39 18.95
N ASN A 15 9.19 -11.51 19.92
CA ASN A 15 10.18 -11.09 20.90
C ASN A 15 10.58 -12.21 21.87
N ASN A 16 11.70 -12.03 22.56
CA ASN A 16 12.23 -13.04 23.48
C ASN A 16 11.29 -13.39 24.63
N THR A 17 10.50 -12.43 25.13
CA THR A 17 9.51 -12.67 26.18
C THR A 17 8.46 -13.68 25.73
N LYS A 18 7.85 -13.49 24.56
CA LYS A 18 6.86 -14.44 24.01
C LYS A 18 7.48 -15.79 23.67
N ARG A 19 8.75 -15.83 23.23
CA ARG A 19 9.46 -17.09 23.01
C ARG A 19 9.64 -17.88 24.31
N GLN A 20 9.99 -17.18 25.39
CA GLN A 20 10.11 -17.79 26.71
C GLN A 20 8.77 -18.31 27.21
N GLU A 21 7.68 -17.54 27.05
CA GLU A 21 6.32 -17.98 27.39
C GLU A 21 5.92 -19.28 26.66
N LEU A 22 6.26 -19.40 25.37
CA LEU A 22 6.02 -20.63 24.62
C LEU A 22 6.87 -21.80 25.14
N LEU A 23 8.13 -21.56 25.49
CA LEU A 23 9.03 -22.59 26.02
C LEU A 23 8.57 -23.12 27.38
N GLU A 24 8.01 -22.26 28.22
CA GLU A 24 7.51 -22.60 29.56
C GLU A 24 6.16 -23.34 29.53
N GLU A 25 5.42 -23.30 28.42
CA GLU A 25 4.17 -24.04 28.29
C GLU A 25 4.43 -25.54 28.01
N LEU A 26 4.28 -26.34 29.07
CA LEU A 26 4.48 -27.79 29.05
C LEU A 26 3.39 -28.53 28.26
N SER A 27 2.18 -27.99 28.16
CA SER A 27 1.11 -28.60 27.38
C SER A 27 1.29 -28.28 25.89
N VAL A 28 1.64 -29.30 25.12
CA VAL A 28 1.78 -29.19 23.65
C VAL A 28 0.51 -28.63 23.01
N ALA A 29 -0.68 -29.01 23.49
CA ALA A 29 -1.94 -28.51 22.95
C ALA A 29 -2.14 -27.01 23.22
N ARG A 30 -1.79 -26.52 24.42
CA ARG A 30 -1.88 -25.09 24.75
C ARG A 30 -0.83 -24.29 23.97
N ARG A 31 0.39 -24.80 23.86
CA ARG A 31 1.48 -24.20 23.08
C ARG A 31 1.11 -24.04 21.60
N LEU A 32 0.51 -25.08 21.01
CA LEU A 32 0.01 -25.01 19.63
C LEU A 32 -1.10 -23.96 19.46
N ASN A 33 -2.03 -23.84 20.41
CA ASN A 33 -3.06 -22.78 20.37
C ASN A 33 -2.44 -21.37 20.45
N MET A 34 -1.42 -21.17 21.29
CA MET A 34 -0.68 -19.90 21.35
C MET A 34 0.01 -19.58 20.03
N ILE A 35 0.67 -20.57 19.42
CA ILE A 35 1.32 -20.44 18.10
C ILE A 35 0.30 -20.07 17.02
N VAL A 36 -0.85 -20.73 16.98
CA VAL A 36 -1.94 -20.42 16.04
C VAL A 36 -2.44 -18.99 16.23
N GLY A 37 -2.60 -18.54 17.47
CA GLY A 37 -2.98 -17.16 17.77
C GLY A 37 -1.98 -16.15 17.23
N ILE A 38 -0.67 -16.41 17.39
CA ILE A 38 0.40 -15.56 16.85
C ILE A 38 0.37 -15.55 15.31
N LEU A 39 0.25 -16.72 14.67
CA LEU A 39 0.16 -16.83 13.22
C LEU A 39 -1.03 -16.08 12.64
N ASN A 40 -2.19 -16.13 13.31
CA ASN A 40 -3.37 -15.39 12.86
C ASN A 40 -3.17 -13.87 12.93
N MET A 41 -2.49 -13.38 13.96
CA MET A 41 -2.13 -11.95 14.03
C MET A 41 -1.18 -11.57 12.90
N GLU A 42 -0.17 -12.41 12.63
CA GLU A 42 0.80 -12.17 11.56
C GLU A 42 0.12 -12.16 10.18
N LEU A 43 -0.83 -13.08 9.95
CA LEU A 43 -1.61 -13.12 8.71
C LEU A 43 -2.42 -11.83 8.52
N GLN A 44 -3.07 -11.33 9.58
CA GLN A 44 -3.82 -10.07 9.52
C GLN A 44 -2.93 -8.87 9.21
N ILE A 45 -1.72 -8.82 9.79
CA ILE A 45 -0.74 -7.77 9.49
C ILE A 45 -0.32 -7.86 8.02
N SER A 46 0.00 -9.06 7.53
CA SER A 46 0.39 -9.28 6.14
C SER A 46 -0.71 -8.88 5.15
N ASP A 47 -1.97 -9.23 5.44
CA ASP A 47 -3.12 -8.83 4.62
C ASP A 47 -3.30 -7.31 4.57
N LEU A 48 -3.12 -6.63 5.70
CA LEU A 48 -3.16 -5.17 5.77
C LEU A 48 -2.04 -4.52 4.95
N GLU A 49 -0.81 -5.00 5.10
CA GLU A 49 0.34 -4.52 4.33
C GLU A 49 0.12 -4.72 2.82
N ASN A 50 -0.39 -5.88 2.41
CA ASN A 50 -0.72 -6.16 1.02
C ASN A 50 -1.81 -5.20 0.50
N SER A 51 -2.84 -4.93 1.29
CA SER A 51 -3.89 -3.96 0.92
C SER A 51 -3.31 -2.56 0.73
N ILE A 52 -2.45 -2.10 1.64
CA ILE A 52 -1.80 -0.79 1.55
C ILE A 52 -0.92 -0.72 0.30
N ASN A 53 -0.09 -1.74 0.07
CA ASN A 53 0.80 -1.82 -1.08
C ASN A 53 0.03 -1.77 -2.40
N ASN A 54 -1.11 -2.47 -2.47
CA ASN A 54 -1.99 -2.43 -3.65
C ASN A 54 -2.60 -1.05 -3.88
N GLN A 55 -3.07 -0.38 -2.83
CA GLN A 55 -3.61 0.98 -2.93
C GLN A 55 -2.55 1.99 -3.39
N VAL A 56 -1.34 1.92 -2.82
CA VAL A 56 -0.21 2.77 -3.21
C VAL A 56 0.14 2.55 -4.69
N ARG A 57 0.24 1.30 -5.12
CA ARG A 57 0.51 0.95 -6.52
C ARG A 57 -0.54 1.53 -7.48
N GLN A 58 -1.83 1.38 -7.17
CA GLN A 58 -2.91 1.93 -8.00
C GLN A 58 -2.85 3.46 -8.08
N SER A 59 -2.57 4.13 -6.96
CA SER A 59 -2.40 5.59 -6.91
C SER A 59 -1.21 6.03 -7.78
N MET A 60 -0.08 5.33 -7.67
CA MET A 60 1.11 5.59 -8.48
C MET A 60 0.86 5.40 -9.97
N GLU A 61 0.20 4.31 -10.39
CA GLU A 61 -0.13 4.03 -11.79
C GLU A 61 -1.03 5.14 -12.37
N LYS A 62 -2.01 5.62 -11.60
CA LYS A 62 -2.86 6.75 -12.00
C LYS A 62 -2.05 8.04 -12.15
N ALA A 63 -1.23 8.37 -11.17
CA ALA A 63 -0.41 9.59 -11.18
C ALA A 63 0.59 9.59 -12.35
N GLN A 64 1.25 8.45 -12.60
CA GLN A 64 2.19 8.28 -13.70
C GLN A 64 1.48 8.43 -15.06
N LYS A 65 0.30 7.84 -15.22
CA LYS A 65 -0.50 7.99 -16.45
C LYS A 65 -0.89 9.45 -16.69
N GLU A 66 -1.34 10.15 -15.65
CA GLU A 66 -1.73 11.56 -15.74
C GLU A 66 -0.54 12.46 -16.07
N TYR A 67 0.61 12.24 -15.41
CA TYR A 67 1.86 12.93 -15.71
C TYR A 67 2.29 12.73 -17.17
N PHE A 68 2.30 11.47 -17.64
CA PHE A 68 2.68 11.15 -19.00
C PHE A 68 1.76 11.80 -20.05
N LEU A 69 0.45 11.85 -19.77
CA LEU A 69 -0.50 12.52 -20.66
C LEU A 69 -0.32 14.05 -20.66
N ARG A 70 -0.08 14.67 -19.50
CA ARG A 70 0.23 16.11 -19.42
C ARG A 70 1.49 16.46 -20.20
N GLU A 71 2.54 15.66 -20.04
CA GLU A 71 3.80 15.90 -20.76
C GLU A 71 3.61 15.74 -22.28
N LYS A 72 2.82 14.76 -22.72
CA LYS A 72 2.46 14.63 -24.14
C LYS A 72 1.73 15.86 -24.68
N ILE A 73 0.77 16.40 -23.93
CA ILE A 73 0.04 17.61 -24.34
C ILE A 73 0.98 18.79 -24.44
N ARG A 74 1.86 18.99 -23.45
CA ARG A 74 2.88 20.05 -23.46
C ARG A 74 3.75 19.97 -24.71
N VAL A 75 4.29 18.79 -25.03
CA VAL A 75 5.12 18.60 -26.23
C VAL A 75 4.33 18.87 -27.51
N ILE A 76 3.07 18.43 -27.61
CA ILE A 76 2.22 18.74 -28.79
C ILE A 76 2.02 20.25 -28.94
N HIS A 77 1.80 20.96 -27.84
CA HIS A 77 1.61 22.41 -27.82
C HIS A 77 2.87 23.14 -28.30
N ASP A 78 4.03 22.76 -27.77
CA ASP A 78 5.34 23.27 -28.19
C ASP A 78 5.61 23.01 -29.69
N GLU A 79 5.31 21.81 -30.18
CA GLU A 79 5.46 21.42 -31.60
C GLU A 79 4.50 22.18 -32.54
N LEU A 80 3.30 22.53 -32.08
CA LEU A 80 2.34 23.35 -32.82
C LEU A 80 2.75 24.84 -32.85
N GLY A 81 3.83 25.22 -32.16
CA GLY A 81 4.32 26.60 -32.08
C GLY A 81 3.44 27.51 -31.23
N ASP A 82 2.48 26.91 -30.53
CA ASP A 82 1.63 27.61 -29.57
C ASP A 82 2.42 27.67 -28.25
N LYS A 83 2.51 28.83 -27.61
CA LYS A 83 3.33 29.04 -26.39
C LYS A 83 2.49 29.23 -25.13
N GLY A 84 1.17 29.14 -25.25
CA GLY A 84 0.26 29.10 -24.11
C GLY A 84 0.50 27.88 -23.23
N ASP A 85 0.61 28.07 -21.92
CA ASP A 85 0.52 26.95 -21.00
C ASP A 85 -0.92 26.39 -21.08
N PRO A 86 -1.13 25.10 -21.38
CA PRO A 86 -2.48 24.51 -21.38
C PRO A 86 -3.24 24.77 -20.06
N GLU A 87 -2.50 24.97 -18.97
CA GLU A 87 -3.02 25.29 -17.65
C GLU A 87 -3.56 26.73 -17.57
N GLU A 88 -2.93 27.67 -18.29
CA GLU A 88 -3.35 29.08 -18.40
C GLU A 88 -4.62 29.21 -19.27
N GLU A 89 -4.69 28.45 -20.36
CA GLU A 89 -5.87 28.40 -21.24
C GLU A 89 -7.08 27.72 -20.55
N ALA A 90 -6.82 26.63 -19.79
CA ALA A 90 -7.83 25.96 -18.99
C ALA A 90 -8.37 26.87 -17.85
N GLU A 91 -7.50 27.65 -17.20
CA GLU A 91 -7.92 28.59 -16.18
C GLU A 91 -8.69 29.78 -16.78
N GLU A 92 -8.27 30.29 -17.94
CA GLU A 92 -9.06 31.28 -18.69
C GLU A 92 -10.48 30.78 -19.01
N LEU A 93 -10.60 29.51 -19.44
CA LEU A 93 -11.89 28.89 -19.74
C LEU A 93 -12.73 28.69 -18.47
N ARG A 94 -12.13 28.32 -17.33
CA ARG A 94 -12.83 28.24 -16.03
C ARG A 94 -13.31 29.61 -15.55
N VAL A 95 -12.49 30.65 -15.73
CA VAL A 95 -12.84 32.03 -15.39
C VAL A 95 -13.98 32.53 -16.28
N LYS A 96 -13.92 32.28 -17.60
CA LYS A 96 -15.01 32.59 -18.53
C LYS A 96 -16.30 31.85 -18.17
N LEU A 97 -16.24 30.55 -17.84
CA LEU A 97 -17.39 29.77 -17.39
C LEU A 97 -18.02 30.32 -16.09
N LYS A 98 -17.21 30.66 -15.09
CA LYS A 98 -17.69 31.32 -13.86
C LYS A 98 -18.33 32.68 -14.14
N ALA A 99 -17.75 33.47 -15.05
CA ALA A 99 -18.30 34.77 -15.43
C ALA A 99 -19.65 34.66 -16.18
N LEU A 100 -19.89 33.54 -16.86
CA LEU A 100 -21.14 33.26 -17.55
C LEU A 100 -22.26 32.69 -16.65
N ASN A 101 -22.02 32.45 -15.34
CA ASN A 101 -23.02 31.96 -14.37
C ASN A 101 -23.89 30.80 -14.90
N LEU A 102 -23.26 29.75 -15.45
CA LEU A 102 -23.88 28.43 -15.62
C LEU A 102 -23.45 27.51 -14.46
#